data_AF-A0A9D6Y3H0-F1
#
_entry.id   AF-A0A9D6Y3H0-F1
#
_cell.length_a   1.000
_cell.length_b   1.000
_cell.length_c   1.000
_cell.angle_alpha   90.00
_cell.angle_beta   90.00
_cell.angle_gamma   90.00
#
_symmetry.space_group_name_H-M   'P 1'
#
loop_
_entity.id
_entity.type
_entity.pdbx_description
1 polymer ?
#
loop_
_entity_poly.entity_id
_entity_poly.type
_entity_poly.pdbx_seq_one_letter_code
_entity_poly.pdbx_strand_id
1 'polypeptide(L)'
;MTPVVVPGPDGVPTVASSPACRTGNPLANVYHPDRLQVVEPCKTITGTITLVRKEEDGDYHIDMALDPPYAGLVNEKNISEQHGDLVVEIVPADEPGCTPGPAPRPATGTYDYGICTGANIPRPKVGQHVMVTGPYVVDTAHGWMEIHPVWALSLVED
;
A
#
# COMPACT_ATOMS: atom_id res chain seq x y z
N MET A 1 -10.09 -24.21 -10.27
CA MET A 1 -11.09 -23.78 -11.28
C MET A 1 -10.35 -22.89 -12.28
N THR A 2 -10.50 -23.13 -13.58
CA THR A 2 -9.81 -22.35 -14.62
C THR A 2 -10.39 -20.94 -14.73
N PRO A 3 -9.57 -19.89 -14.89
CA PRO A 3 -10.08 -18.54 -15.10
C PRO A 3 -10.79 -18.45 -16.46
N VAL A 4 -11.95 -17.81 -16.46
CA VAL A 4 -12.73 -17.53 -17.68
C VAL A 4 -12.17 -16.27 -18.32
N VAL A 5 -11.60 -16.40 -19.51
CA VAL A 5 -11.16 -15.27 -20.34
C VAL A 5 -12.31 -14.89 -21.27
N VAL A 6 -12.86 -13.69 -21.10
CA VAL A 6 -13.80 -13.08 -22.05
C VAL A 6 -13.04 -12.20 -23.04
N PRO A 7 -13.23 -12.36 -24.37
CA PRO A 7 -12.56 -11.53 -25.36
C PRO A 7 -13.24 -10.15 -25.50
N GLY A 8 -12.43 -9.09 -25.49
CA GLY A 8 -12.87 -7.74 -25.86
C GLY A 8 -13.09 -7.59 -27.37
N PRO A 9 -13.82 -6.55 -27.82
CA PRO A 9 -14.28 -6.43 -29.21
C PRO A 9 -13.17 -6.24 -30.26
N ASP A 10 -11.92 -5.96 -29.87
CA ASP A 10 -10.83 -5.64 -30.80
C ASP A 10 -9.57 -6.52 -30.66
N GLY A 11 -9.61 -7.62 -29.91
CA GLY A 11 -8.48 -8.57 -29.85
C GLY A 11 -7.16 -8.02 -29.28
N VAL A 12 -7.14 -6.79 -28.77
CA VAL A 12 -6.06 -6.25 -27.95
C VAL A 12 -6.37 -6.61 -26.49
N PRO A 13 -5.46 -7.24 -25.74
CA PRO A 13 -5.61 -7.37 -24.30
C PRO A 13 -5.62 -5.96 -23.71
N THR A 14 -6.81 -5.45 -23.43
CA THR A 14 -7.00 -4.26 -22.62
C THR A 14 -6.59 -4.64 -21.21
N VAL A 15 -5.47 -4.10 -20.75
CA VAL A 15 -5.06 -4.19 -19.35
C VAL A 15 -6.14 -3.44 -18.58
N ALA A 16 -7.14 -4.17 -18.08
CA ALA A 16 -8.13 -3.60 -17.19
C ALA A 16 -7.35 -3.03 -16.00
N SER A 17 -7.36 -1.70 -15.86
CA SER A 17 -6.94 -1.07 -14.62
C SER A 17 -7.71 -1.74 -13.50
N SER A 18 -7.00 -2.34 -12.56
CA SER A 18 -7.62 -2.78 -11.32
C SER A 18 -8.36 -1.55 -10.74
N PRO A 19 -9.64 -1.64 -10.36
CA PRO A 19 -10.40 -0.51 -9.82
C PRO A 19 -9.73 0.10 -8.57
N ALA A 20 -8.73 -0.58 -7.99
CA ALA A 20 -7.93 -0.11 -6.87
C ALA A 20 -6.88 0.97 -7.23
N CYS A 21 -6.47 1.10 -8.50
CA CYS A 21 -5.55 2.17 -8.90
C CYS A 21 -6.25 3.53 -8.89
N ARG A 22 -5.77 4.46 -8.06
CA ARG A 22 -6.23 5.85 -8.05
C ARG A 22 -5.57 6.64 -9.18
N THR A 23 -6.29 7.62 -9.71
CA THR A 23 -5.75 8.63 -10.63
C THR A 23 -5.28 9.86 -9.87
N GLY A 24 -4.28 10.59 -10.40
CA GLY A 24 -3.80 11.84 -9.81
C GLY A 24 -2.43 11.69 -9.15
N ASN A 25 -2.18 12.46 -8.09
CA ASN A 25 -0.92 12.37 -7.34
C ASN A 25 -0.84 11.02 -6.62
N PRO A 26 0.15 10.14 -6.94
CA PRO A 26 0.30 8.87 -6.26
C PRO A 26 0.53 9.02 -4.75
N LEU A 27 1.18 10.11 -4.32
CA LEU A 27 1.55 10.37 -2.94
C LEU A 27 0.52 11.25 -2.19
N ALA A 28 -0.72 11.32 -2.68
CA ALA A 28 -1.76 12.06 -1.98
C ALA A 28 -1.99 11.48 -0.57
N ASN A 29 -2.10 12.37 0.42
CA ASN A 29 -2.32 12.06 1.85
C ASN A 29 -1.14 11.40 2.59
N VAL A 30 0.03 11.29 1.96
CA VAL A 30 1.26 10.87 2.62
C VAL A 30 1.83 12.00 3.47
N TYR A 31 2.28 11.70 4.68
CA TYR A 31 3.05 12.62 5.49
C TYR A 31 4.51 12.68 5.00
N HIS A 32 5.02 13.89 4.74
CA HIS A 32 6.34 14.12 4.10
C HIS A 32 6.53 13.37 2.76
N PRO A 33 5.68 13.59 1.74
CA PRO A 33 5.76 12.85 0.47
C PRO A 33 7.07 13.10 -0.29
N ASP A 34 7.75 14.20 -0.01
CA ASP A 34 9.04 14.61 -0.60
C ASP A 34 10.19 13.63 -0.32
N ARG A 35 10.06 12.73 0.66
CA ARG A 35 11.01 11.63 0.88
C ARG A 35 10.77 10.43 -0.05
N LEU A 36 9.62 10.33 -0.70
CA LEU A 36 9.24 9.16 -1.51
C LEU A 36 9.51 9.39 -2.98
N GLN A 37 10.27 8.48 -3.58
CA GLN A 37 10.47 8.43 -5.03
C GLN A 37 9.61 7.34 -5.65
N VAL A 38 8.62 7.75 -6.44
CA VAL A 38 7.71 6.83 -7.13
C VAL A 38 8.47 6.05 -8.20
N VAL A 39 8.47 4.72 -8.09
CA VAL A 39 9.01 3.80 -9.10
C VAL A 39 7.90 3.34 -10.04
N GLU A 40 6.75 2.94 -9.48
CA GLU A 40 5.55 2.57 -10.23
C GLU A 40 4.33 3.20 -9.56
N PRO A 41 3.53 4.03 -10.27
CA PRO A 41 2.47 4.82 -9.64
C PRO A 41 1.29 3.98 -9.15
N CYS A 42 1.13 2.75 -9.66
CA CYS A 42 0.19 1.78 -9.14
C CYS A 42 0.70 0.37 -9.39
N LYS A 43 0.91 -0.37 -8.32
CA LYS A 43 1.32 -1.78 -8.34
C LYS A 43 0.40 -2.60 -7.45
N THR A 44 0.07 -3.82 -7.91
CA THR A 44 -0.67 -4.79 -7.11
C THR A 44 0.20 -6.03 -6.87
N ILE A 45 0.31 -6.42 -5.61
CA ILE A 45 1.17 -7.51 -5.14
C ILE A 45 0.43 -8.37 -4.12
N THR A 46 0.93 -9.58 -3.90
CA THR A 46 0.45 -10.46 -2.83
C THR A 46 1.60 -10.89 -1.93
N GLY A 47 1.26 -11.18 -0.67
CA GLY A 47 2.23 -11.59 0.34
C GLY A 47 1.57 -11.84 1.69
N THR A 48 2.37 -12.34 2.63
CA THR A 48 1.94 -12.67 4.00
C THR A 48 2.42 -11.61 4.97
N ILE A 49 1.50 -11.09 5.79
CA ILE A 49 1.83 -10.08 6.81
C ILE A 49 2.67 -10.70 7.93
N THR A 50 3.84 -10.13 8.19
CA THR A 50 4.78 -10.59 9.23
C THR A 50 4.79 -9.66 10.43
N LEU A 51 4.54 -8.37 10.24
CA LEU A 51 4.49 -7.36 11.30
C LEU A 51 3.43 -6.30 11.00
N VAL A 52 2.76 -5.79 12.04
CA VAL A 52 1.87 -4.62 11.96
C VAL A 52 2.04 -3.75 13.19
N ARG A 53 2.51 -2.52 13.03
CA ARG A 53 2.64 -1.53 14.10
C ARG A 53 2.05 -0.18 13.70
N LYS A 54 1.69 0.62 14.70
CA LYS A 54 1.18 1.97 14.51
C LYS A 54 2.33 2.93 14.78
N GLU A 55 2.58 3.86 13.85
CA GLU A 55 3.64 4.86 13.97
C GLU A 55 3.11 6.18 14.58
N GLU A 56 4.03 7.05 15.01
CA GLU A 56 3.69 8.33 15.64
C GLU A 56 2.97 9.29 14.69
N ASP A 57 3.31 9.25 13.40
CA ASP A 57 2.63 10.00 12.33
C ASP A 57 1.29 9.39 11.93
N GLY A 58 0.86 8.34 12.62
CA GLY A 58 -0.44 7.73 12.42
C GLY A 58 -0.47 6.70 11.32
N ASP A 59 0.62 6.41 10.61
CA ASP A 59 0.59 5.33 9.62
C ASP A 59 0.53 3.96 10.31
N TYR A 60 -0.05 2.97 9.64
CA TYR A 60 0.25 1.58 9.96
C TYR A 60 1.45 1.12 9.14
N HIS A 61 2.61 1.01 9.79
CA HIS A 61 3.77 0.33 9.22
C HIS A 61 3.56 -1.19 9.27
N ILE A 62 3.63 -1.82 8.11
CA ILE A 62 3.41 -3.25 7.92
C ILE A 62 4.62 -3.84 7.21
N ASP A 63 5.16 -4.94 7.72
CA ASP A 63 6.11 -5.76 6.98
C ASP A 63 5.34 -6.91 6.32
N MET A 64 5.59 -7.12 5.03
CA MET A 64 4.95 -8.16 4.22
C MET A 64 5.98 -9.00 3.47
N ALA A 65 6.00 -10.30 3.80
CA ALA A 65 6.75 -11.30 3.07
C ALA A 65 6.11 -11.54 1.70
N LEU A 66 6.81 -11.16 0.63
CA LEU A 66 6.27 -11.19 -0.72
C LEU A 66 6.18 -12.61 -1.29
N ASP A 67 5.13 -12.87 -2.08
CA ASP A 67 5.04 -14.12 -2.83
C ASP A 67 6.15 -14.23 -3.90
N PRO A 68 6.53 -15.43 -4.35
CA PRO A 68 7.66 -15.64 -5.25
C PRO A 68 7.68 -14.78 -6.53
N PRO A 69 6.54 -14.50 -7.20
CA PRO A 69 6.52 -13.62 -8.37
C PRO A 69 6.94 -12.17 -8.08
N TYR A 70 6.86 -11.74 -6.81
CA TYR A 70 7.12 -10.37 -6.36
C TYR A 70 8.42 -10.24 -5.55
N ALA A 71 9.15 -11.33 -5.29
CA ALA A 71 10.36 -11.33 -4.47
C ALA A 71 11.46 -10.35 -4.94
N GLY A 72 11.44 -9.92 -6.21
CA GLY A 72 12.36 -8.91 -6.75
C GLY A 72 12.03 -7.45 -6.40
N LEU A 73 11.00 -7.20 -5.59
CA LEU A 73 10.55 -5.86 -5.20
C LEU A 73 11.12 -5.37 -3.86
N VAL A 74 11.99 -6.15 -3.24
CA VAL A 74 12.74 -5.72 -2.05
C VAL A 74 14.17 -5.38 -2.44
N ASN A 75 14.80 -4.49 -1.68
CA ASN A 75 16.21 -4.13 -1.87
C ASN A 75 17.08 -4.52 -0.66
N GLU A 76 18.36 -4.15 -0.68
CA GLU A 76 19.30 -4.47 0.41
C GLU A 76 18.89 -3.85 1.76
N LYS A 77 18.21 -2.70 1.77
CA LYS A 77 17.68 -2.07 2.99
C LYS A 77 16.47 -2.82 3.53
N ASN A 78 15.54 -3.27 2.67
CA ASN A 78 14.50 -4.18 3.11
C ASN A 78 15.08 -5.45 3.75
N ILE A 79 16.12 -6.03 3.14
CA ILE A 79 16.77 -7.25 3.65
C ILE A 79 17.43 -7.02 5.01
N SER A 80 18.18 -5.93 5.15
CA SER A 80 18.99 -5.68 6.35
C SER A 80 18.21 -5.07 7.51
N GLU A 81 17.14 -4.32 7.24
CA GLU A 81 16.43 -3.54 8.26
C GLU A 81 14.96 -3.94 8.41
N GLN A 82 14.37 -4.59 7.40
CA GLN A 82 12.97 -5.06 7.40
C GLN A 82 12.87 -6.57 7.21
N HIS A 83 13.91 -7.30 7.60
CA HIS A 83 13.93 -8.77 7.62
C HIS A 83 13.70 -9.46 6.26
N GLY A 84 13.90 -8.74 5.14
CA GLY A 84 13.62 -9.24 3.80
C GLY A 84 12.20 -8.97 3.30
N ASP A 85 11.39 -8.29 4.11
CA ASP A 85 10.01 -7.98 3.78
C ASP A 85 9.88 -6.60 3.09
N LEU A 86 8.81 -6.45 2.32
CA LEU A 86 8.42 -5.16 1.79
C LEU A 86 7.68 -4.37 2.87
N VAL A 87 8.00 -3.07 2.99
CA VAL A 87 7.22 -2.16 3.82
C VAL A 87 5.94 -1.79 3.10
N VAL A 88 4.84 -1.76 3.84
CA VAL A 88 3.52 -1.38 3.35
C VAL A 88 2.94 -0.41 4.36
N GLU A 89 2.50 0.78 3.92
CA GLU A 89 1.97 1.80 4.83
C GLU A 89 0.53 2.20 4.49
N ILE A 90 -0.38 2.01 5.45
CA ILE A 90 -1.75 2.53 5.38
C ILE A 90 -1.76 3.88 6.10
N VAL A 91 -2.03 4.94 5.35
CA VAL A 91 -2.12 6.31 5.90
C VAL A 91 -3.45 6.56 6.63
N PRO A 92 -3.49 7.46 7.63
CA PRO A 92 -4.71 7.82 8.36
C PRO A 92 -5.90 8.21 7.49
N ALA A 93 -5.66 8.85 6.34
CA ALA A 93 -6.71 9.24 5.40
C ALA A 93 -7.48 8.05 4.80
N ASP A 94 -6.87 6.86 4.81
CA ASP A 94 -7.44 5.63 4.23
C ASP A 94 -7.92 4.64 5.30
N GLU A 95 -7.70 4.92 6.57
CA GLU A 95 -8.10 4.06 7.69
C GLU A 95 -9.59 4.09 8.02
N PRO A 96 -10.10 3.08 8.76
CA PRO A 96 -11.48 3.05 9.20
C PRO A 96 -11.81 4.18 10.18
N GLY A 97 -13.02 4.70 10.07
CA GLY A 97 -13.55 5.69 11.01
C GLY A 97 -13.17 7.14 10.72
N CYS A 98 -12.40 7.42 9.66
CA CYS A 98 -12.24 8.79 9.18
C CYS A 98 -13.55 9.26 8.50
N THR A 99 -13.89 10.54 8.62
CA THR A 99 -15.05 11.14 7.93
C THR A 99 -14.56 11.89 6.68
N PRO A 100 -15.05 11.56 5.46
CA PRO A 100 -14.61 12.24 4.25
C PRO A 100 -14.74 13.76 4.36
N GLY A 101 -13.67 14.47 4.02
CA GLY A 101 -13.59 15.94 4.12
C GLY A 101 -12.48 16.42 5.07
N PRO A 102 -12.76 16.76 6.34
CA PRO A 102 -11.73 17.30 7.22
C PRO A 102 -10.62 16.28 7.45
N ALA A 103 -9.37 16.77 7.56
CA ALA A 103 -8.25 15.91 7.91
C ALA A 103 -8.52 15.20 9.24
N PRO A 104 -8.35 13.88 9.33
CA PRO A 104 -8.33 13.25 10.64
C PRO A 104 -7.19 13.91 11.41
N ARG A 105 -7.41 14.34 12.65
CA ARG A 105 -6.30 14.90 13.46
C ARG A 105 -5.86 13.85 14.45
N PRO A 106 -4.55 13.71 14.71
CA PRO A 106 -4.11 12.91 15.84
C PRO A 106 -4.75 13.44 17.12
N ALA A 107 -4.98 12.55 18.09
CA ALA A 107 -5.35 12.97 19.44
C ALA A 107 -4.28 13.88 20.07
N THR A 108 -3.01 13.70 19.67
CA THR A 108 -1.84 14.46 20.13
C THR A 108 -0.82 14.66 19.00
N GLY A 109 -0.25 15.85 18.84
CA GLY A 109 0.77 16.15 17.82
C GLY A 109 0.26 17.07 16.70
N THR A 110 1.11 17.33 15.70
CA THR A 110 0.83 18.27 14.59
C THR A 110 0.98 17.64 13.21
N TYR A 111 0.99 16.30 13.14
CA TYR A 111 1.11 15.55 11.89
C TYR A 111 -0.04 15.86 10.93
N ASP A 112 0.27 15.95 9.63
CA ASP A 112 -0.72 16.08 8.58
C ASP A 112 -1.14 14.69 8.10
N TYR A 113 -2.35 14.30 8.45
CA TYR A 113 -2.95 13.00 8.15
C TYR A 113 -3.67 12.97 6.78
N GLY A 114 -3.58 14.05 6.01
CA GLY A 114 -4.24 14.19 4.71
C GLY A 114 -5.76 14.32 4.81
N ILE A 115 -6.43 14.20 3.67
CA ILE A 115 -7.89 14.31 3.54
C ILE A 115 -8.47 12.89 3.51
N CYS A 116 -9.35 12.60 4.46
CA CYS A 116 -10.04 11.31 4.52
C CYS A 116 -10.70 10.96 3.18
N THR A 117 -10.38 9.77 2.66
CA THR A 117 -10.85 9.29 1.36
C THR A 117 -12.11 8.44 1.46
N GLY A 118 -12.36 7.86 2.63
CA GLY A 118 -13.39 6.84 2.84
C GLY A 118 -13.02 5.45 2.34
N ALA A 119 -11.74 5.18 2.02
CA ALA A 119 -11.28 3.86 1.57
C ALA A 119 -11.49 2.77 2.64
N ASN A 120 -11.50 3.15 3.92
CA ASN A 120 -11.87 2.28 5.05
C ASN A 120 -11.07 0.97 5.07
N ILE A 121 -9.76 1.08 4.84
CA ILE A 121 -8.83 -0.05 4.72
C ILE A 121 -8.54 -0.58 6.13
N PRO A 122 -9.01 -1.79 6.50
CA PRO A 122 -8.83 -2.28 7.85
C PRO A 122 -7.37 -2.63 8.12
N ARG A 123 -6.94 -2.45 9.38
CA ARG A 123 -5.66 -2.96 9.86
C ARG A 123 -5.58 -4.48 9.61
N PRO A 124 -4.60 -4.97 8.82
CA PRO A 124 -4.44 -6.41 8.64
C PRO A 124 -3.88 -7.06 9.90
N LYS A 125 -3.93 -8.39 9.95
CA LYS A 125 -3.38 -9.21 11.05
C LYS A 125 -2.16 -9.97 10.55
N VAL A 126 -1.17 -10.11 11.44
CA VAL A 126 -0.02 -10.99 11.21
C VAL A 126 -0.51 -12.40 10.87
N GLY A 127 0.10 -12.99 9.84
CA GLY A 127 -0.25 -14.30 9.28
C GLY A 127 -1.33 -14.28 8.19
N GLN A 128 -1.95 -13.13 7.91
CA GLN A 128 -2.89 -13.04 6.78
C GLN A 128 -2.13 -12.98 5.45
N HIS A 129 -2.59 -13.77 4.48
CA HIS A 129 -2.21 -13.63 3.08
C HIS A 129 -3.13 -12.59 2.43
N VAL A 130 -2.53 -11.55 1.86
CA VAL A 130 -3.25 -10.37 1.37
C VAL A 130 -2.82 -10.01 -0.04
N MET A 131 -3.71 -9.33 -0.75
CA MET A 131 -3.43 -8.56 -1.95
C MET A 131 -3.45 -7.08 -1.58
N VAL A 132 -2.42 -6.36 -1.99
CA VAL A 132 -2.23 -4.93 -1.70
C VAL A 132 -2.04 -4.18 -3.00
N THR A 133 -2.71 -3.04 -3.15
CA THR A 133 -2.54 -2.11 -4.27
C THR A 133 -2.16 -0.72 -3.78
N GLY A 134 -1.17 -0.09 -4.40
CA GLY A 134 -0.76 1.30 -4.14
C GLY A 134 0.47 1.69 -4.97
N PRO A 135 1.03 2.89 -4.81
CA PRO A 135 2.29 3.27 -5.44
C PRO A 135 3.45 2.48 -4.85
N TYR A 136 4.30 1.95 -5.72
CA TYR A 136 5.56 1.32 -5.34
C TYR A 136 6.67 2.37 -5.40
N VAL A 137 7.30 2.64 -4.26
CA VAL A 137 8.22 3.77 -4.07
C VAL A 137 9.50 3.34 -3.35
N VAL A 138 10.52 4.18 -3.42
CA VAL A 138 11.68 4.16 -2.52
C VAL A 138 11.46 5.25 -1.47
N ASP A 139 11.54 4.93 -0.17
CA ASP A 139 11.69 5.94 0.86
C ASP A 139 13.17 6.36 0.93
N THR A 140 13.49 7.58 0.51
CA THR A 140 14.87 8.06 0.48
C THR A 140 15.43 8.44 1.85
N ALA A 141 14.59 8.56 2.88
CA ALA A 141 15.04 8.78 4.25
C ALA A 141 15.61 7.49 4.87
N HIS A 142 14.98 6.34 4.60
CA HIS A 142 15.37 5.04 5.16
C HIS A 142 16.12 4.14 4.17
N GLY A 143 15.78 4.24 2.89
CA GLY A 143 16.40 3.56 1.76
C GLY A 143 15.73 2.25 1.35
N TRP A 144 14.65 1.81 2.01
CA TRP A 144 13.90 0.61 1.63
C TRP A 144 12.81 0.90 0.58
N MET A 145 12.36 -0.17 -0.07
CA MET A 145 11.20 -0.19 -0.95
C MET A 145 9.91 -0.35 -0.15
N GLU A 146 8.84 0.28 -0.63
CA GLU A 146 7.53 0.18 0.00
C GLU A 146 6.35 0.33 -0.97
N ILE A 147 5.17 -0.12 -0.54
CA ILE A 147 3.90 0.36 -1.06
C ILE A 147 3.39 1.46 -0.12
N HIS A 148 3.43 2.72 -0.56
CA HIS A 148 3.00 3.87 0.23
C HIS A 148 2.36 4.95 -0.67
N PRO A 149 1.08 5.31 -0.46
CA PRO A 149 0.16 4.74 0.52
C PRO A 149 -0.57 3.53 -0.07
N VAL A 150 -1.07 2.64 0.81
CA VAL A 150 -2.00 1.59 0.39
C VAL A 150 -3.33 2.19 -0.05
N TRP A 151 -3.79 1.83 -1.24
CA TRP A 151 -5.07 2.25 -1.79
C TRP A 151 -6.17 1.20 -1.68
N ALA A 152 -5.79 -0.07 -1.65
CA ALA A 152 -6.68 -1.19 -1.41
C ALA A 152 -5.93 -2.36 -0.76
N LEU A 153 -6.64 -3.09 0.10
CA LEU A 153 -6.17 -4.32 0.72
C LEU A 153 -7.32 -5.32 0.80
N SER A 154 -7.08 -6.57 0.39
CA SER A 154 -8.04 -7.67 0.53
C SER A 154 -7.34 -8.94 0.95
N LEU A 155 -8.06 -9.84 1.64
CA LEU A 155 -7.58 -11.19 1.87
C LEU A 155 -7.52 -11.95 0.54
N VAL A 156 -6.48 -12.77 0.38
CA VAL A 156 -6.43 -13.79 -0.65
C VAL A 156 -6.96 -15.08 -0.02
N GLU A 157 -8.00 -15.66 -0.61
CA GLU A 157 -8.51 -16.97 -0.21
C GLU A 157 -7.80 -18.05 -1.05
N ASP A 158 -7.36 -19.12 -0.40
CA ASP A 158 -6.72 -20.29 -1.03
C ASP A 158 -7.71 -21.17 -1.84
#